data_AF-A0A4Q7KN27-F1
#
_entry.id   AF-A0A4Q7KN27-F1
#
_cell.length_a   1.000
_cell.length_b   1.000
_cell.length_c   1.000
_cell.angle_alpha   90.00
_cell.angle_beta   90.00
_cell.angle_gamma   90.00
#
_symmetry.space_group_name_H-M   'P 1'
#
loop_
_entity.id
_entity.type
_entity.pdbx_description
1 polymer ?
#
loop_
_entity_poly.entity_id
_entity_poly.type
_entity_poly.pdbx_seq_one_letter_code
_entity_poly.pdbx_strand_id
1 'polypeptide(L)'
;MTDPYRRREAVRDLAELRVPVDRAVAALDGLGSSREHVVYTLTAENVLNLLARHRDGALSTEDCRRWVRALRECVDVGLEPEFADLLERFLASPVTPEWAAVWAERLRASGDEFEPINGFAGRSEFRRFQQWITDRLADGTLTEVPVTSPYGQFDERWFRTSDGQTWRWVWQDGPFNGLFARVR
;
A
#
# COMPACT_ATOMS: atom_id res chain seq x y z
N MET A 1 -18.62 14.15 23.21
CA MET A 1 -18.78 14.01 21.75
C MET A 1 -17.40 14.19 21.15
N THR A 2 -16.83 13.16 20.54
CA THR A 2 -15.49 13.24 19.91
C THR A 2 -15.57 14.21 18.74
N ASP A 3 -14.63 15.15 18.66
CA ASP A 3 -14.44 15.98 17.47
C ASP A 3 -13.76 15.11 16.39
N PRO A 4 -14.48 14.71 15.31
CA PRO A 4 -13.95 13.77 14.32
C PRO A 4 -12.78 14.36 13.53
N TYR A 5 -12.71 15.68 13.40
CA TYR A 5 -11.60 16.35 12.71
C TYR A 5 -10.32 16.27 13.55
N ARG A 6 -10.40 16.60 14.85
CA ARG A 6 -9.25 16.47 15.76
C ARG A 6 -8.76 15.03 15.86
N ARG A 7 -9.68 14.07 15.89
CA ARG A 7 -9.31 12.64 15.93
C ARG A 7 -8.62 12.20 14.65
N ARG A 8 -9.13 12.58 13.48
CA ARG A 8 -8.47 12.30 12.19
C ARG A 8 -7.05 12.87 12.15
N GLU A 9 -6.85 14.12 12.56
CA GLU A 9 -5.51 14.73 12.57
C GLU A 9 -4.58 14.03 13.58
N ALA A 10 -5.06 13.65 14.76
CA ALA A 10 -4.25 12.93 15.74
C ALA A 10 -3.81 11.53 15.24
N VAL A 11 -4.72 10.80 14.57
CA VAL A 11 -4.40 9.51 13.95
C VAL A 11 -3.38 9.70 12.83
N ARG A 12 -3.57 10.72 12.00
CA ARG A 12 -2.64 11.07 10.92
C ARG A 12 -1.25 11.42 11.44
N ASP A 13 -1.17 12.22 12.50
CA ASP A 13 0.09 12.62 13.13
C ASP A 13 0.88 11.41 13.64
N LEU A 14 0.17 10.40 14.19
CA LEU A 14 0.76 9.13 14.56
C LEU A 14 1.20 8.32 13.33
N ALA A 15 0.28 8.03 12.40
CA ALA A 15 0.52 7.15 11.26
C ALA A 15 1.64 7.65 10.33
N GLU A 16 1.69 8.96 10.08
CA GLU A 16 2.69 9.61 9.22
C GLU A 16 3.95 10.03 10.00
N LEU A 17 3.99 9.82 11.33
CA LEU A 17 5.10 10.21 12.21
C LEU A 17 5.44 11.71 12.08
N ARG A 18 4.41 12.56 12.03
CA ARG A 18 4.53 14.04 11.89
C ARG A 18 5.01 14.71 13.18
N VAL A 19 4.79 14.06 14.31
CA VAL A 19 5.25 14.47 15.65
C VAL A 19 5.85 13.27 16.39
N PRO A 20 6.57 13.45 17.51
CA PRO A 20 7.08 12.34 18.31
C PRO A 20 5.95 11.37 18.73
N VAL A 21 6.22 10.06 18.71
CA VAL A 21 5.22 9.01 18.97
C VAL A 21 4.48 9.24 20.28
N ASP A 22 5.21 9.54 21.37
CA ASP A 22 4.60 9.80 22.69
C ASP A 22 3.61 10.96 22.68
N ARG A 23 3.90 12.02 21.92
CA ARG A 23 3.01 13.17 21.77
C ARG A 23 1.76 12.80 20.97
N ALA A 24 1.91 12.02 19.90
CA ALA A 24 0.79 11.57 19.08
C ALA A 24 -0.13 10.61 19.86
N VAL A 25 0.44 9.66 20.59
CA VAL A 25 -0.31 8.71 21.44
C VAL A 25 -1.06 9.46 22.54
N ALA A 26 -0.40 10.39 23.26
CA ALA A 26 -1.07 11.18 24.30
C ALA A 26 -2.23 12.04 23.76
N ALA A 27 -2.09 12.55 22.52
CA ALA A 27 -3.18 13.28 21.87
C ALA A 27 -4.36 12.35 21.52
N LEU A 28 -4.09 11.12 21.09
CA LEU A 28 -5.11 10.12 20.79
C LEU A 28 -5.84 9.62 22.04
N ASP A 29 -5.14 9.40 23.16
CA ASP A 29 -5.75 8.95 24.42
C ASP A 29 -6.79 9.94 24.95
N GLY A 30 -6.63 11.23 24.66
CA GLY A 30 -7.59 12.29 25.00
C GLY A 30 -8.83 12.34 24.08
N LEU A 31 -8.85 11.56 23.00
CA LEU A 31 -9.88 11.60 21.97
C LEU A 31 -10.54 10.22 21.86
N GLY A 32 -11.81 10.07 22.26
CA GLY A 32 -12.50 8.78 22.16
C GLY A 32 -12.63 8.26 20.71
N SER A 33 -12.69 6.95 20.51
CA SER A 33 -12.80 6.31 19.19
C SER A 33 -14.25 6.11 18.73
N SER A 34 -14.51 6.06 17.42
CA SER A 34 -15.84 5.75 16.86
C SER A 34 -15.78 4.60 15.85
N ARG A 35 -16.56 3.54 16.06
CA ARG A 35 -16.63 2.41 15.10
C ARG A 35 -17.41 2.72 13.82
N GLU A 36 -18.13 3.85 13.78
CA GLU A 36 -19.07 4.15 12.70
C GLU A 36 -18.37 4.63 11.42
N HIS A 37 -17.17 5.23 11.56
CA HIS A 37 -16.47 5.87 10.46
C HIS A 37 -14.97 5.64 10.52
N VAL A 38 -14.40 5.18 9.41
CA VAL A 38 -12.94 5.17 9.21
C VAL A 38 -12.47 6.61 9.07
N VAL A 39 -11.58 7.05 9.96
CA VAL A 39 -11.03 8.41 9.96
C VAL A 39 -9.71 8.51 9.20
N TYR A 40 -9.00 7.39 9.04
CA TYR A 40 -7.72 7.28 8.36
C TYR A 40 -7.49 5.88 7.81
N THR A 41 -6.79 5.78 6.68
CA THR A 41 -6.39 4.49 6.08
C THR A 41 -4.88 4.35 6.22
N LEU A 42 -4.44 3.35 6.99
CA LEU A 42 -3.02 3.02 7.13
C LEU A 42 -2.51 2.37 5.84
N THR A 43 -1.42 2.90 5.29
CA THR A 43 -0.82 2.42 4.03
C THR A 43 0.48 1.65 4.26
N ALA A 44 0.92 0.91 3.23
CA ALA A 44 2.26 0.31 3.23
C ALA A 44 3.37 1.36 3.40
N GLU A 45 3.20 2.55 2.80
CA GLU A 45 4.15 3.66 2.92
C GLU A 45 4.31 4.11 4.38
N ASN A 46 3.23 4.19 5.16
CA ASN A 46 3.31 4.55 6.58
C ASN A 46 4.20 3.57 7.35
N VAL A 47 4.02 2.26 7.12
CA VAL A 47 4.84 1.22 7.75
C VAL A 47 6.28 1.27 7.25
N LEU A 48 6.51 1.47 5.95
CA LEU A 48 7.86 1.61 5.39
C LEU A 48 8.62 2.81 5.99
N ASN A 49 7.95 3.95 6.19
CA ASN A 49 8.52 5.13 6.85
C ASN A 49 8.89 4.83 8.31
N LEU A 50 8.02 4.15 9.07
CA LEU A 50 8.32 3.68 10.43
C LEU A 50 9.58 2.81 10.46
N LEU A 51 9.65 1.80 9.58
CA LEU A 51 10.77 0.87 9.52
C LEU A 51 12.07 1.55 9.10
N ALA A 52 12.02 2.49 8.16
CA ALA A 52 13.18 3.28 7.76
C ALA A 52 13.71 4.12 8.92
N ARG A 53 12.85 4.86 9.64
CA ARG A 53 13.27 5.65 10.80
C ARG A 53 13.80 4.80 11.94
N HIS A 54 13.26 3.58 12.14
CA HIS A 54 13.80 2.66 13.13
C HIS A 54 15.22 2.20 12.75
N ARG A 55 15.41 1.78 11.49
CA ARG A 55 16.71 1.33 10.97
C ARG A 55 17.77 2.42 11.08
N ASP A 56 17.40 3.66 10.80
CA ASP A 56 18.32 4.80 10.81
C ASP A 56 18.54 5.36 12.23
N GLY A 57 17.95 4.73 13.26
CA GLY A 57 18.10 5.09 14.68
C GLY A 57 17.27 6.28 15.14
N ALA A 58 16.43 6.86 14.27
CA ALA A 58 15.55 7.98 14.58
C ALA A 58 14.35 7.58 15.46
N LEU A 59 13.98 6.30 15.46
CA LEU A 59 12.98 5.72 16.36
C LEU A 59 13.57 4.53 17.12
N SER A 60 13.33 4.50 18.43
CA SER A 60 13.69 3.35 19.24
C SER A 60 12.74 2.17 18.98
N THR A 61 13.13 0.96 19.37
CA THR A 61 12.23 -0.20 19.33
C THR A 61 10.98 0.02 20.19
N GLU A 62 11.09 0.78 21.27
CA GLU A 62 9.97 1.12 22.14
C GLU A 62 8.98 2.08 21.45
N ASP A 63 9.48 3.09 20.73
CA ASP A 63 8.62 3.97 19.93
C ASP A 63 7.83 3.18 18.87
N CYS A 64 8.49 2.25 18.18
CA CYS A 64 7.82 1.40 17.19
C CYS A 64 6.73 0.53 17.81
N ARG A 65 6.97 -0.03 19.01
CA ARG A 65 5.96 -0.82 19.73
C ARG A 65 4.78 0.03 20.16
N ARG A 66 5.02 1.25 20.64
CA ARG A 66 3.96 2.20 21.01
C ARG A 66 3.12 2.58 19.80
N TRP A 67 3.78 2.87 18.67
CA TRP A 67 3.11 3.17 17.41
C TRP A 67 2.18 2.03 16.96
N VAL A 68 2.70 0.80 16.92
CA VAL A 68 1.91 -0.38 16.51
C VAL A 68 0.74 -0.61 17.46
N ARG A 69 0.98 -0.53 18.76
CA ARG A 69 -0.05 -0.73 19.77
C ARG A 69 -1.18 0.29 19.64
N ALA A 70 -0.83 1.57 19.54
CA ALA A 70 -1.81 2.65 19.45
C ALA A 70 -2.67 2.53 18.19
N LEU A 71 -2.09 2.22 17.03
CA LEU A 71 -2.87 2.02 15.80
C LEU A 71 -3.74 0.77 15.85
N ARG A 72 -3.25 -0.33 16.43
CA ARG A 72 -4.04 -1.57 16.59
C ARG A 72 -5.26 -1.36 17.50
N GLU A 73 -5.17 -0.47 18.47
CA GLU A 73 -6.27 -0.12 19.39
C GLU A 73 -7.25 0.90 18.76
N CYS A 74 -6.87 1.58 17.67
CA CYS A 74 -7.74 2.51 16.94
C CYS A 74 -8.71 1.78 16.00
N VAL A 75 -9.92 1.49 16.48
CA VAL A 75 -11.00 0.84 15.72
C VAL A 75 -11.50 1.61 14.48
N ASP A 76 -11.10 2.87 14.34
CA ASP A 76 -11.43 3.77 13.23
C ASP A 76 -10.28 3.99 12.25
N VAL A 77 -9.20 3.22 12.38
CA VAL A 77 -8.14 3.12 11.37
C VAL A 77 -8.46 1.94 10.45
N GLY A 78 -8.68 2.24 9.17
CA GLY A 78 -8.77 1.24 8.11
C GLY A 78 -7.38 0.83 7.62
N LEU A 79 -7.30 -0.27 6.89
CA LEU A 79 -6.08 -0.73 6.21
C LEU A 79 -6.22 -0.50 4.70
N GLU A 80 -5.13 -0.13 4.05
CA GLU A 80 -5.06 -0.04 2.59
C GLU A 80 -5.44 -1.39 1.95
N PRO A 81 -6.48 -1.46 1.11
CA PRO A 81 -7.02 -2.75 0.64
C PRO A 81 -6.00 -3.66 -0.06
N GLU A 82 -5.08 -3.08 -0.82
CA GLU A 82 -4.02 -3.81 -1.54
C GLU A 82 -3.04 -4.51 -0.58
N PHE A 83 -2.91 -4.01 0.66
CA PHE A 83 -1.97 -4.53 1.65
C PHE A 83 -2.65 -4.99 2.95
N ALA A 84 -3.98 -5.10 2.97
CA ALA A 84 -4.73 -5.28 4.22
C ALA A 84 -4.22 -6.48 5.04
N ASP A 85 -4.06 -7.65 4.41
CA ASP A 85 -3.56 -8.86 5.05
C ASP A 85 -2.12 -8.70 5.58
N LEU A 86 -1.26 -8.00 4.83
CA LEU A 86 0.13 -7.77 5.24
C LEU A 86 0.23 -6.76 6.38
N LEU A 87 -0.55 -5.69 6.32
CA LEU A 87 -0.64 -4.67 7.36
C LEU A 87 -1.20 -5.26 8.66
N GLU A 88 -2.23 -6.09 8.59
CA GLU A 88 -2.77 -6.79 9.76
C GLU A 88 -1.71 -7.70 10.40
N ARG A 89 -1.02 -8.50 9.59
CA ARG A 89 0.07 -9.37 10.08
C ARG A 89 1.24 -8.56 10.65
N PHE A 90 1.55 -7.40 10.07
CA PHE A 90 2.57 -6.49 10.58
C PHE A 90 2.17 -5.98 11.98
N LEU A 91 0.95 -5.47 12.13
CA LEU A 91 0.42 -4.96 13.41
C LEU A 91 0.31 -6.05 14.49
N ALA A 92 0.18 -7.31 14.08
CA ALA A 92 0.21 -8.47 14.98
C ALA A 92 1.64 -8.94 15.35
N SER A 93 2.66 -8.48 14.64
CA SER A 93 4.04 -8.96 14.80
C SER A 93 4.88 -8.09 15.73
N PRO A 94 5.90 -8.66 16.39
CA PRO A 94 6.85 -7.86 17.16
C PRO A 94 7.71 -7.01 16.22
N VAL A 95 7.77 -5.70 16.46
CA VAL A 95 8.73 -4.84 15.76
C VAL A 95 10.08 -4.98 16.46
N THR A 96 11.01 -5.64 15.80
CA THR A 96 12.41 -5.78 16.22
C THR A 96 13.32 -5.38 15.06
N PRO A 97 14.58 -4.99 15.30
CA PRO A 97 15.53 -4.65 14.24
C PRO A 97 15.69 -5.77 13.20
N GLU A 98 15.71 -7.02 13.66
CA GLU A 98 15.86 -8.21 12.81
C GLU A 98 14.67 -8.38 11.84
N TRP A 99 13.45 -8.11 12.31
CA TRP A 99 12.24 -8.25 11.51
C TRP A 99 11.94 -7.02 10.65
N ALA A 100 12.51 -5.86 10.97
CA ALA A 100 12.26 -4.62 10.25
C ALA A 100 12.66 -4.72 8.77
N ALA A 101 13.80 -5.34 8.47
CA ALA A 101 14.26 -5.57 7.10
C ALA A 101 13.30 -6.52 6.35
N VAL A 102 12.89 -7.62 6.98
CA VAL A 102 11.97 -8.61 6.41
C VAL A 102 10.62 -7.99 6.07
N TRP A 103 10.06 -7.17 6.96
CA TRP A 103 8.80 -6.48 6.70
C TRP A 103 8.91 -5.43 5.59
N ALA A 104 10.00 -4.69 5.57
CA ALA A 104 10.22 -3.69 4.52
C ALA A 104 10.41 -4.34 3.15
N GLU A 105 11.06 -5.51 3.09
CA GLU A 105 11.17 -6.30 1.86
C GLU A 105 9.81 -6.83 1.42
N ARG A 106 9.04 -7.44 2.33
CA ARG A 106 7.69 -7.97 2.02
C ARG A 106 6.74 -6.89 1.51
N LEU A 107 6.67 -5.75 2.19
CA LEU A 107 5.77 -4.66 1.79
C LEU A 107 6.15 -4.07 0.42
N ARG A 108 7.45 -4.00 0.11
CA ARG A 108 7.91 -3.59 -1.24
C ARG A 108 7.59 -4.65 -2.28
N ALA A 109 7.95 -5.90 -2.00
CA ALA A 109 7.71 -7.02 -2.91
C ALA A 109 6.22 -7.20 -3.23
N SER A 110 5.33 -7.04 -2.25
CA SER A 110 3.89 -7.15 -2.48
C SER A 110 3.29 -5.94 -3.21
N GLY A 111 4.00 -4.80 -3.25
CA GLY A 111 3.66 -3.70 -4.15
C GLY A 111 4.13 -3.91 -5.58
N ASP A 112 5.12 -4.80 -5.78
CA ASP A 112 5.75 -5.11 -7.06
C ASP A 112 5.27 -6.46 -7.65
N GLU A 113 4.54 -7.27 -6.89
CA GLU A 113 4.04 -8.58 -7.34
C GLU A 113 2.74 -8.41 -8.12
N PHE A 114 2.90 -8.11 -9.42
CA PHE A 114 1.81 -8.10 -10.38
C PHE A 114 1.11 -9.47 -10.41
N GLU A 115 -0.21 -9.48 -10.22
CA GLU A 115 -1.01 -10.67 -10.44
C GLU A 115 -1.51 -10.73 -11.89
N PRO A 116 -1.43 -11.89 -12.58
CA PRO A 116 -2.01 -12.05 -13.89
C PRO A 116 -3.54 -11.90 -13.87
N ILE A 117 -4.08 -10.99 -14.67
CA ILE A 117 -5.51 -10.79 -14.87
C ILE A 117 -5.91 -11.47 -16.18
N ASN A 118 -6.62 -12.60 -16.10
CA ASN A 118 -7.12 -13.34 -17.26
C ASN A 118 -8.57 -12.93 -17.59
N GLY A 119 -8.74 -11.67 -18.01
CA GLY A 119 -10.03 -11.07 -18.30
C GLY A 119 -10.55 -10.20 -17.16
N PHE A 120 -10.83 -8.93 -17.47
CA PHE A 120 -11.49 -8.01 -16.56
C PHE A 120 -13.00 -8.35 -16.49
N ALA A 121 -13.56 -8.31 -15.28
CA ALA A 121 -14.98 -8.51 -15.01
C ALA A 121 -15.88 -7.45 -15.68
N GLY A 122 -15.32 -6.31 -16.09
CA GLY A 122 -16.01 -5.34 -16.93
C GLY A 122 -15.29 -3.99 -17.03
N ARG A 123 -15.96 -3.02 -17.68
CA ARG A 123 -15.38 -1.70 -18.00
C ARG A 123 -14.91 -0.92 -16.76
N SER A 124 -15.60 -1.05 -15.64
CA SER A 124 -15.23 -0.34 -14.40
C SER A 124 -13.94 -0.88 -13.79
N GLU A 125 -13.71 -2.20 -13.87
CA GLU A 125 -12.45 -2.80 -13.43
C GLU A 125 -11.31 -2.42 -14.38
N PHE A 126 -11.55 -2.51 -15.69
CA PHE A 126 -10.58 -2.08 -16.70
C PHE A 126 -10.11 -0.63 -16.49
N ARG A 127 -11.04 0.29 -16.20
CA ARG A 127 -10.71 1.70 -15.91
C ARG A 127 -9.90 1.88 -14.62
N ARG A 128 -10.22 1.12 -13.56
CA ARG A 128 -9.44 1.14 -12.32
C ARG A 128 -8.02 0.64 -12.57
N PHE A 129 -7.88 -0.44 -13.33
CA PHE A 129 -6.58 -0.98 -13.71
C PHE A 129 -5.78 -0.01 -14.60
N GLN A 130 -6.44 0.68 -15.54
CA GLN A 130 -5.81 1.73 -16.34
C GLN A 130 -5.29 2.88 -15.49
N GLN A 131 -6.06 3.34 -14.50
CA GLN A 131 -5.61 4.37 -13.57
C GLN A 131 -4.40 3.87 -12.78
N TRP A 132 -4.48 2.64 -12.26
CA TRP A 132 -3.37 2.02 -11.54
C TRP A 132 -2.09 1.94 -12.38
N ILE A 133 -2.15 1.50 -13.65
CA ILE A 133 -1.00 1.53 -14.57
C ILE A 133 -0.46 2.95 -14.74
N THR A 134 -1.34 3.95 -14.86
CA THR A 134 -0.96 5.36 -15.01
C THR A 134 -0.20 5.86 -13.78
N ASP A 135 -0.66 5.53 -12.59
CA ASP A 135 -0.02 5.91 -11.32
C ASP A 135 1.37 5.27 -11.21
N ARG A 136 1.48 3.97 -11.58
CA ARG A 136 2.76 3.24 -11.59
C ARG A 136 3.75 3.73 -12.66
N LEU A 137 3.26 4.28 -13.77
CA LEU A 137 4.12 4.96 -14.74
C LEU A 137 4.60 6.31 -14.19
N ALA A 138 3.74 7.04 -13.48
CA ALA A 138 4.06 8.35 -12.92
C ALA A 138 5.07 8.28 -11.77
N ASP A 139 4.99 7.24 -10.93
CA ASP A 139 5.93 7.02 -9.82
C ASP A 139 7.24 6.30 -10.24
N GLY A 140 7.31 5.82 -11.48
CA GLY A 140 8.48 5.14 -12.06
C GLY A 140 8.59 3.65 -11.71
N THR A 141 7.60 3.06 -11.05
CA THR A 141 7.53 1.61 -10.77
C THR A 141 7.39 0.80 -12.06
N LEU A 142 6.70 1.36 -13.06
CA LEU A 142 6.59 0.84 -14.41
C LEU A 142 7.29 1.75 -15.42
N THR A 143 7.92 1.14 -16.41
CA THR A 143 8.40 1.81 -17.61
C THR A 143 7.75 1.16 -18.82
N GLU A 144 7.12 1.95 -19.68
CA GLU A 144 6.59 1.43 -20.94
C GLU A 144 7.73 1.00 -21.87
N VAL A 145 7.59 -0.17 -22.49
CA VAL A 145 8.59 -0.74 -23.41
C VAL A 145 7.94 -1.12 -24.73
N PRO A 146 8.69 -1.13 -25.85
CA PRO A 146 8.16 -1.52 -27.14
C PRO A 146 7.60 -2.95 -27.12
N VAL A 147 6.47 -3.16 -27.78
CA VAL A 147 5.88 -4.49 -28.00
C VAL A 147 6.78 -5.26 -28.97
N THR A 148 7.26 -6.44 -28.56
CA THR A 148 8.15 -7.25 -29.39
C THR A 148 7.49 -8.51 -29.95
N SER A 149 6.42 -9.00 -29.31
CA SER A 149 5.70 -10.21 -29.73
C SER A 149 4.19 -10.04 -29.52
N PRO A 150 3.48 -9.49 -30.52
CA PRO A 150 2.14 -9.03 -30.30
C PRO A 150 1.13 -10.16 -30.04
N TYR A 151 0.17 -9.89 -29.18
CA TYR A 151 -0.95 -10.77 -28.87
C TYR A 151 -2.03 -10.62 -29.95
N GLY A 152 -1.86 -11.30 -31.08
CA GLY A 152 -2.83 -11.29 -32.18
C GLY A 152 -2.96 -9.91 -32.83
N GLN A 153 -4.20 -9.42 -32.99
CA GLN A 153 -4.53 -8.11 -33.59
C GLN A 153 -5.05 -7.10 -32.55
N PHE A 154 -4.92 -7.41 -31.27
CA PHE A 154 -5.42 -6.55 -30.20
C PHE A 154 -4.50 -5.35 -29.97
N ASP A 155 -5.07 -4.25 -29.48
CA ASP A 155 -4.28 -3.14 -28.94
C ASP A 155 -3.63 -3.59 -27.63
N GLU A 156 -2.32 -3.41 -27.51
CA GLU A 156 -1.57 -3.81 -26.33
C GLU A 156 -0.41 -2.87 -26.03
N ARG A 157 -0.06 -2.80 -24.75
CA ARG A 157 1.11 -2.08 -24.26
C ARG A 157 1.90 -2.98 -23.34
N TRP A 158 3.22 -2.84 -23.39
CA TRP A 158 4.12 -3.62 -22.55
C TRP A 158 4.78 -2.70 -21.54
N PHE A 159 4.95 -3.24 -20.33
CA PHE A 159 5.54 -2.52 -19.21
C PHE A 159 6.65 -3.36 -18.63
N ARG A 160 7.75 -2.71 -18.25
CA ARG A 160 8.84 -3.30 -17.50
C ARG A 160 8.82 -2.76 -16.08
N THR A 161 8.95 -3.67 -15.15
CA THR A 161 9.03 -3.42 -13.71
C THR A 161 10.47 -3.11 -13.31
N SER A 162 10.66 -2.56 -12.11
CA SER A 162 11.98 -2.24 -11.56
C SER A 162 12.90 -3.47 -11.44
N ASP A 163 12.35 -4.65 -11.18
CA ASP A 163 13.06 -5.94 -11.13
C ASP A 163 13.29 -6.57 -12.52
N GLY A 164 12.92 -5.88 -13.60
CA GLY A 164 13.18 -6.26 -14.99
C GLY A 164 12.15 -7.21 -15.60
N GLN A 165 11.11 -7.61 -14.87
CA GLN A 165 10.01 -8.38 -15.44
C GLN A 165 9.26 -7.55 -16.47
N THR A 166 8.81 -8.20 -17.55
CA THR A 166 8.01 -7.55 -18.58
C THR A 166 6.60 -8.09 -18.53
N TRP A 167 5.62 -7.20 -18.55
CA TRP A 167 4.20 -7.48 -18.46
C TRP A 167 3.49 -6.90 -19.68
N ARG A 168 2.60 -7.67 -20.29
CA ARG A 168 1.73 -7.19 -21.37
C ARG A 168 0.37 -6.86 -20.79
N TRP A 169 -0.19 -5.74 -21.25
CA TRP A 169 -1.58 -5.40 -21.05
C TRP A 169 -2.26 -5.33 -22.41
N VAL A 170 -3.23 -6.22 -22.63
CA VAL A 170 -4.03 -6.29 -23.84
C VAL A 170 -5.40 -5.68 -23.55
N TRP A 171 -5.83 -4.75 -24.40
CA TRP A 171 -7.11 -4.05 -24.25
C TRP A 171 -8.29 -5.02 -24.36
N GLN A 172 -9.38 -4.68 -23.68
CA GLN A 172 -10.67 -5.34 -23.93
C GLN A 172 -11.17 -4.95 -25.33
N ASP A 173 -11.47 -5.94 -26.15
CA ASP A 173 -12.16 -5.77 -27.43
C ASP A 173 -13.10 -6.96 -27.64
N GLY A 174 -14.41 -6.72 -27.55
CA GLY A 174 -15.41 -7.78 -27.40
C GLY A 174 -15.30 -8.84 -28.51
N PRO A 175 -15.35 -10.15 -28.20
CA PRO A 175 -15.70 -10.79 -26.92
C PRO A 175 -14.54 -10.96 -25.92
N PHE A 176 -13.37 -10.40 -26.21
CA PHE A 176 -12.19 -10.53 -25.36
C PHE A 176 -12.24 -9.51 -24.21
N ASN A 177 -12.13 -10.01 -22.97
CA ASN A 177 -12.25 -9.21 -21.76
C ASN A 177 -10.94 -8.55 -21.33
N GLY A 178 -9.92 -8.48 -22.20
CA GLY A 178 -8.59 -7.98 -21.86
C GLY A 178 -7.72 -9.02 -21.16
N LEU A 179 -6.43 -8.70 -21.01
CA LEU A 179 -5.44 -9.55 -20.36
C LEU A 179 -4.35 -8.68 -19.75
N PHE A 180 -3.92 -9.00 -18.54
CA PHE A 180 -2.67 -8.51 -17.99
C PHE A 180 -1.82 -9.70 -17.56
N ALA A 181 -0.67 -9.91 -18.18
CA ALA A 181 0.12 -11.11 -17.94
C ALA A 181 1.60 -10.88 -18.18
N ARG A 182 2.42 -11.65 -17.47
CA ARG A 182 3.86 -11.65 -17.65
C ARG A 182 4.24 -12.19 -19.03
N VAL A 183 5.16 -11.50 -19.69
CA VAL A 183 5.84 -11.96 -20.91
C VAL A 183 7.05 -12.80 -20.48
N ARG A 184 7.18 -13.98 -21.08
CA ARG A 184 8.37 -14.84 -20.92
C ARG A 184 9.39 -14.55 -22.00
#